data_AF-A0A2D4GN36-F1
#
_entry.id   AF-A0A2D4GN36-F1
#
_cell.length_a   1.000
_cell.length_b   1.000
_cell.length_c   1.000
_cell.angle_alpha   90.00
_cell.angle_beta   90.00
_cell.angle_gamma   90.00
#
_symmetry.space_group_name_H-M   'P 1'
#
loop_
_entity.id
_entity.type
_entity.pdbx_description
1 polymer ?
#
loop_
_entity_poly.entity_id
_entity_poly.type
_entity_poly.pdbx_seq_one_letter_code
_entity_poly.pdbx_strand_id
1 'polypeptide(L)'
;AGEGATTSVLLGVTNPFFIKMLQHWPHLLRLGELRVAGDLPKQVKLKKLAKLKTLDTKPGLYTSYKAFLHKDKTLIKRLLKGIQKQRPSEAQSALLRRQLLELTQSFVIPLEHYMA
;
A
#
# COMPACT_ATOMS: atom_id res chain seq x y z
N ALA A 1 11.55 -27.53 1.63
CA ALA A 1 11.84 -26.38 2.51
C ALA A 1 11.20 -25.16 1.87
N GLY A 2 10.29 -24.48 2.58
CA GLY A 2 9.40 -23.48 2.00
C GLY A 2 10.13 -22.25 1.47
N GLU A 3 9.73 -21.78 0.29
CA GLU A 3 10.05 -20.46 -0.24
C GLU A 3 9.79 -19.40 0.83
N GLY A 4 10.84 -18.71 1.25
CA GLY A 4 10.74 -17.60 2.18
C GLY A 4 9.89 -16.51 1.54
N ALA A 5 8.66 -16.34 2.04
CA ALA A 5 7.90 -15.13 1.81
C ALA A 5 8.82 -13.93 2.11
N THR A 6 9.06 -13.07 1.13
CA THR A 6 9.87 -11.86 1.28
C THR A 6 9.35 -11.09 2.49
N THR A 7 10.08 -11.14 3.61
CA THR A 7 9.66 -10.50 4.85
C THR A 7 9.61 -9.00 4.60
N SER A 8 8.43 -8.41 4.74
CA SER A 8 8.28 -6.97 4.67
C SER A 8 8.91 -6.36 5.93
N VAL A 9 10.11 -5.79 5.80
CA VAL A 9 10.85 -5.19 6.91
C VAL A 9 10.49 -3.71 7.04
N LEU A 10 10.00 -3.31 8.22
CA LEU A 10 9.79 -1.90 8.57
C LEU A 10 10.93 -1.42 9.48
N LEU A 11 11.68 -0.42 9.03
CA LEU A 11 12.73 0.21 9.81
C LEU A 11 12.24 1.55 10.38
N GLY A 12 12.03 1.61 11.70
CA GLY A 12 11.69 2.84 12.41
C GLY A 12 12.95 3.60 12.81
N VAL A 13 13.15 4.81 12.29
CA VAL A 13 14.30 5.67 12.62
C VAL A 13 13.87 7.11 12.86
N THR A 14 14.47 7.75 13.86
CA THR A 14 14.29 9.18 14.17
C THR A 14 15.41 10.04 13.60
N ASN A 15 16.52 9.42 13.17
CA ASN A 15 17.70 10.13 12.67
C ASN A 15 17.49 10.56 11.19
N PRO A 16 17.58 11.89 10.88
CA PRO A 16 17.42 12.41 9.52
C PRO A 16 18.40 11.87 8.48
N PHE A 17 19.56 11.36 8.89
CA PHE A 17 20.57 10.80 8.00
C PHE A 17 20.02 9.66 7.13
N PHE A 18 19.17 8.81 7.72
CA PHE A 18 18.57 7.68 7.02
C PHE A 18 17.62 8.10 5.89
N ILE A 19 17.01 9.29 5.96
CA ILE A 19 16.14 9.80 4.88
C ILE A 19 16.94 10.05 3.60
N LYS A 20 18.16 10.61 3.74
CA LYS A 20 19.06 10.83 2.60
C LYS A 20 19.66 9.51 2.11
N MET A 21 20.11 8.65 3.03
CA MET A 21 20.70 7.36 2.66
C MET A 21 19.70 6.44 1.93
N LEU A 22 18.46 6.38 2.42
CA LEU A 22 17.43 5.49 1.89
C LEU A 22 16.52 6.19 0.86
N GLN A 23 16.96 7.29 0.25
CA GLN A 23 16.15 8.05 -0.71
C GLN A 23 15.75 7.24 -1.96
N HIS A 24 16.55 6.23 -2.32
CA HIS A 24 16.29 5.34 -3.46
C HIS A 24 15.66 4.00 -3.05
N TRP A 25 15.63 3.71 -1.74
CA TRP A 25 14.98 2.50 -1.21
C TRP A 25 13.46 2.69 -1.20
N PRO A 26 12.67 1.60 -1.29
CA PRO A 26 11.25 1.76 -1.52
C PRO A 26 10.53 2.23 -0.26
N HIS A 27 9.69 3.25 -0.43
CA HIS A 27 8.59 3.66 0.43
C HIS A 27 8.92 4.09 1.89
N LEU A 28 9.03 5.40 2.12
CA LEU A 28 9.02 5.97 3.47
C LEU A 28 7.58 6.12 3.99
N LEU A 29 7.25 5.43 5.08
CA LEU A 29 5.96 5.57 5.77
C LEU A 29 6.09 6.53 6.96
N ARG A 30 5.41 7.68 6.90
CA ARG A 30 5.32 8.61 8.03
C ARG A 30 4.00 8.43 8.75
N LEU A 31 4.07 7.88 9.95
CA LEU A 31 2.92 7.72 10.83
C LEU A 31 2.47 9.10 11.37
N GLY A 32 1.15 9.28 11.49
CA GLY A 32 0.56 10.43 12.16
C GLY A 32 0.16 10.09 13.58
N GLU A 33 -0.35 11.09 14.31
CA GLU A 33 -0.97 10.86 15.62
C GLU A 33 -2.04 9.78 15.53
N LEU A 34 -1.98 8.83 16.47
CA LEU A 34 -2.93 7.74 16.58
C LEU A 34 -4.27 8.33 17.03
N ARG A 35 -5.18 8.57 16.08
CA ARG A 35 -6.56 8.93 16.41
C ARG A 35 -7.28 7.72 16.95
N VAL A 36 -7.87 7.87 18.13
CA VAL A 36 -8.66 6.85 18.83
C VAL A 36 -9.81 6.35 17.92
N ALA A 37 -10.13 5.06 18.08
CA ALA A 37 -11.10 4.31 17.29
C ALA A 37 -12.37 5.10 16.92
N GLY A 38 -12.57 5.32 15.61
CA GLY A 38 -13.80 5.92 15.06
C GLY A 38 -13.59 6.77 13.80
N ASP A 39 -12.42 7.39 13.64
CA ASP A 39 -12.11 8.23 12.47
C ASP A 39 -11.40 7.38 11.40
N LEU A 40 -12.06 7.12 10.26
CA LEU A 40 -11.43 6.38 9.15
C LEU A 40 -10.16 7.12 8.70
N PRO A 41 -9.05 6.40 8.37
CA PRO A 41 -7.83 7.06 7.94
C PRO A 41 -8.12 7.90 6.69
N LYS A 42 -7.94 9.21 6.81
CA LYS A 42 -7.97 10.13 5.66
C LYS A 42 -6.92 9.66 4.66
N GLN A 43 -7.41 9.07 3.57
CA GLN A 43 -6.71 8.58 2.39
C GLN A 43 -5.20 8.87 2.39
N VAL A 44 -4.38 7.82 2.54
CA VAL A 44 -2.91 7.91 2.45
C VAL A 44 -2.54 8.46 1.06
N LYS A 45 -2.16 9.74 1.04
CA LYS A 45 -1.72 10.44 -0.18
C LYS A 45 -0.30 10.00 -0.52
N LEU A 46 -0.12 9.50 -1.73
CA LEU A 46 1.20 9.23 -2.29
C LEU A 46 1.88 10.56 -2.59
N LYS A 47 3.07 10.80 -2.04
CA LYS A 47 3.80 12.05 -2.24
C LYS A 47 5.16 11.79 -2.84
N LYS A 48 5.58 12.68 -3.75
CA LYS A 48 6.92 12.65 -4.34
C LYS A 48 7.97 12.98 -3.29
N LEU A 49 9.07 12.23 -3.31
CA LEU A 49 10.17 12.36 -2.34
C LEU A 49 10.98 13.66 -2.50
N ALA A 50 10.97 14.27 -3.69
CA ALA A 50 11.81 15.42 -4.06
C ALA A 50 11.63 16.71 -3.24
N LYS A 51 10.66 16.77 -2.31
CA LYS A 51 10.41 17.95 -1.43
C LYS A 51 10.22 17.56 0.05
N LEU A 52 10.86 16.49 0.52
CA LEU A 52 10.72 16.05 1.90
C LEU A 52 11.60 16.90 2.84
N LYS A 53 11.00 17.89 3.51
CA LYS A 53 11.59 18.53 4.70
C LYS A 53 11.31 17.64 5.92
N THR A 54 12.33 17.43 6.74
CA THR A 54 12.42 16.37 7.76
C THR A 54 11.39 16.54 8.90
N LEU A 55 11.03 17.77 9.26
CA LEU A 55 10.15 18.04 10.42
C LEU A 55 8.66 18.24 10.08
N ASP A 56 8.30 18.83 8.94
CA ASP A 56 6.92 19.32 8.68
C ASP A 56 6.07 18.46 7.71
N THR A 57 6.53 17.26 7.35
CA THR A 57 5.82 16.48 6.34
C THR A 57 4.58 15.80 6.92
N LYS A 58 3.39 16.11 6.35
CA LYS A 58 2.12 15.48 6.80
C LYS A 58 2.21 13.95 6.73
N PRO A 59 1.51 13.21 7.61
CA PRO A 59 1.45 11.75 7.58
C PRO A 59 1.12 11.21 6.19
N GLY A 60 1.76 10.10 5.80
CA GLY A 60 1.55 9.51 4.49
C GLY A 60 2.71 8.65 3.98
N LEU A 61 2.53 8.10 2.79
CA LEU A 61 3.50 7.27 2.08
C LEU A 61 4.27 8.10 1.05
N TYR A 62 5.59 8.18 1.22
CA TYR A 62 6.48 8.86 0.30
C TYR A 62 7.26 7.83 -0.49
N THR A 63 7.23 7.92 -1.82
CA THR A 63 7.98 7.00 -2.68
C THR A 63 8.47 7.68 -3.94
N SER A 64 9.63 7.24 -4.40
CA SER A 64 10.18 7.53 -5.73
C SER A 64 9.55 6.63 -6.81
N TYR A 65 8.92 5.52 -6.43
CA TYR A 65 8.28 4.59 -7.35
C TYR A 65 7.09 5.25 -8.06
N LYS A 66 7.17 5.33 -9.39
CA LYS A 66 6.04 5.70 -10.23
C LYS A 66 5.09 4.51 -10.30
N ALA A 67 4.00 4.56 -9.55
CA ALA A 67 2.96 3.55 -9.65
C ALA A 67 2.35 3.56 -11.05
N PHE A 68 2.51 2.47 -11.78
CA PHE A 68 1.82 2.23 -13.05
C PHE A 68 0.41 1.66 -12.84
N LEU A 69 0.15 1.18 -11.62
CA LEU A 69 -1.15 0.66 -11.21
C LEU A 69 -1.94 1.77 -10.50
N HIS A 70 -3.18 1.96 -10.94
CA HIS A 70 -4.12 2.86 -10.29
C HIS A 70 -4.82 2.17 -9.11
N LYS A 71 -5.11 2.93 -8.05
CA LYS A 71 -5.90 2.43 -6.93
C LYS A 71 -7.31 2.09 -7.40
N ASP A 72 -7.76 0.86 -7.14
CA ASP A 72 -9.15 0.50 -7.36
C ASP A 72 -10.05 1.12 -6.29
N LYS A 73 -10.60 2.30 -6.63
CA LYS A 73 -11.51 3.04 -5.74
C LYS A 73 -12.79 2.27 -5.46
N THR A 74 -13.22 1.38 -6.36
CA THR A 74 -14.46 0.62 -6.21
C THR A 74 -14.28 -0.50 -5.20
N LEU A 75 -13.19 -1.26 -5.32
CA LEU A 75 -12.82 -2.31 -4.37
C LEU A 75 -12.60 -1.74 -2.98
N ILE A 76 -11.85 -0.63 -2.86
CA ILE A 76 -11.59 0.03 -1.58
C ILE A 76 -12.90 0.46 -0.91
N LYS A 77 -13.83 1.09 -1.65
CA LYS A 77 -15.14 1.49 -1.10
C LYS A 77 -15.95 0.28 -0.64
N ARG A 78 -15.93 -0.83 -1.40
CA ARG A 78 -16.62 -2.08 -1.02
C ARG A 78 -16.02 -2.69 0.25
N LEU A 79 -14.70 -2.70 0.37
CA LEU A 79 -14.00 -3.22 1.54
C LEU A 79 -14.32 -2.38 2.79
N LEU A 80 -14.19 -1.06 2.69
CA LEU A 80 -14.50 -0.14 3.80
C LEU A 80 -15.96 -0.26 4.27
N LYS A 81 -16.91 -0.39 3.33
CA LYS A 81 -18.31 -0.67 3.68
C LYS A 81 -18.47 -2.03 4.37
N GLY A 82 -17.70 -3.03 3.97
CA GLY A 82 -17.68 -4.35 4.62
C GLY A 82 -17.22 -4.26 6.07
N ILE A 83 -16.15 -3.49 6.34
CA ILE A 83 -15.64 -3.26 7.69
C ILE A 83 -16.67 -2.51 8.54
N GLN A 84 -17.25 -1.43 8.02
CA GLN A 84 -18.30 -0.67 8.73
C GLN A 84 -19.53 -1.52 9.07
N LYS A 85 -19.86 -2.49 8.21
CA LYS A 85 -20.98 -3.43 8.41
C LYS A 85 -20.60 -4.66 9.23
N GLN A 86 -19.43 -4.68 9.88
CA GLN A 86 -18.93 -5.83 10.67
C GLN A 86 -18.94 -7.14 9.87
N ARG A 87 -18.68 -7.07 8.57
CA ARG A 87 -18.62 -8.26 7.72
C ARG A 87 -17.45 -9.15 8.18
N PRO A 88 -17.66 -10.47 8.35
CA PRO A 88 -16.61 -11.39 8.80
C PRO A 88 -15.35 -11.28 7.95
N SER A 89 -14.20 -11.44 8.61
CA SER A 89 -12.87 -11.26 8.00
C SER A 89 -12.64 -12.24 6.85
N GLU A 90 -13.24 -13.43 6.91
CA GLU A 90 -13.20 -14.45 5.87
C GLU A 90 -13.85 -13.96 4.59
N ALA A 91 -15.01 -13.30 4.70
CA ALA A 91 -15.74 -12.78 3.54
C ALA A 91 -15.03 -11.57 2.92
N GLN A 92 -14.36 -10.75 3.73
CA GLN A 92 -13.49 -9.68 3.22
C GLN A 92 -12.24 -10.25 2.52
N SER A 93 -11.65 -11.28 3.10
CA SER A 93 -10.50 -11.99 2.53
C SER A 93 -10.86 -12.68 1.21
N ALA A 94 -12.03 -13.30 1.12
CA ALA A 94 -12.53 -13.93 -0.12
C ALA A 94 -12.72 -12.90 -1.24
N LEU A 95 -13.27 -11.71 -0.92
CA LEU A 95 -13.41 -10.61 -1.88
C LEU A 95 -12.05 -10.18 -2.43
N LEU A 96 -11.05 -10.01 -1.55
CA LEU A 96 -9.69 -9.63 -1.96
C LEU A 96 -9.04 -10.70 -2.85
N ARG A 97 -9.12 -11.96 -2.45
CA ARG A 97 -8.56 -13.09 -3.23
C ARG A 97 -9.16 -13.16 -4.62
N ARG A 98 -10.48 -13.02 -4.75
CA ARG A 98 -11.16 -13.03 -6.06
C ARG A 98 -10.67 -11.90 -6.97
N GLN A 99 -10.56 -10.69 -6.45
CA GLN A 99 -10.15 -9.53 -7.25
C GLN A 99 -8.69 -9.63 -7.68
N LEU A 100 -7.82 -10.10 -6.79
CA LEU A 100 -6.42 -10.34 -7.15
C LEU A 100 -6.31 -11.44 -8.22
N LEU A 101 -7.10 -12.51 -8.12
CA LEU A 101 -7.12 -13.57 -9.13
C LEU A 101 -7.57 -13.04 -10.51
N GLU A 102 -8.66 -12.26 -10.56
CA GLU A 102 -9.15 -11.63 -11.80
C GLU A 102 -8.09 -10.70 -12.43
N LEU A 103 -7.38 -9.93 -11.60
CA LEU A 103 -6.27 -9.07 -12.07
C LEU A 103 -5.09 -9.88 -12.59
N THR A 104 -4.67 -10.93 -11.88
CA THR A 104 -3.59 -11.81 -12.32
C THR A 104 -3.94 -12.45 -13.66
N GLN A 105 -5.16 -12.98 -13.81
CA GLN A 105 -5.63 -13.56 -15.08
C GLN A 105 -5.63 -12.51 -16.20
N SER A 106 -6.17 -11.32 -15.95
CA SER A 106 -6.19 -10.23 -16.94
C SER A 106 -4.79 -9.80 -17.39
N PHE A 107 -3.78 -9.95 -16.52
CA PHE A 107 -2.39 -9.64 -16.82
C PHE A 107 -1.69 -10.78 -17.58
N VAL A 108 -1.89 -12.02 -17.13
CA VAL A 108 -1.21 -13.21 -17.67
C VAL A 108 -1.76 -13.61 -19.04
N ILE A 109 -3.07 -13.57 -19.25
CA ILE A 109 -3.71 -14.02 -20.50
C ILE A 109 -3.14 -13.33 -21.75
N PRO A 110 -2.97 -11.99 -21.80
CA PRO A 110 -2.34 -11.35 -22.95
C PRO A 110 -0.90 -11.81 -23.16
N LEU A 111 -0.13 -12.00 -22.08
CA LEU A 111 1.27 -12.44 -22.17
C LEU A 111 1.38 -13.85 -22.74
N GLU A 112 0.47 -14.76 -22.38
CA GLU A 112 0.42 -16.10 -22.94
C GLU A 112 0.29 -16.09 -24.48
N HIS A 113 -0.48 -15.16 -25.05
CA HIS A 113 -0.65 -15.03 -26.50
C HIS A 113 0.55 -14.38 -27.22
N TYR A 114 1.40 -13.67 -26.49
CA TYR A 114 2.64 -13.09 -27.03
C TYR A 114 3.84 -14.03 -26.89
N MET A 115 3.79 -15.00 -25.97
CA MET A 115 4.87 -15.95 -25.69
C MET A 115 4.66 -17.33 -26.31
N ALA A 116 3.49 -17.58 -26.92
CA ALA A 116 3.16 -18.80 -27.67
C ALA A 116 3.49 -18.69 -29.16
#